data_AF-A0A0T1SHE5-F1
#
_entry.id   AF-A0A0T1SHE5-F1
#
_cell.length_a   1.000
_cell.length_b   1.000
_cell.length_c   1.000
_cell.angle_alpha   90.00
_cell.angle_beta   90.00
_cell.angle_gamma   90.00
#
_symmetry.space_group_name_H-M   'P 1'
#
loop_
_entity.id
_entity.type
_entity.pdbx_description
1 polymer ?
#
loop_
_entity_poly.entity_id
_entity_poly.type
_entity_poly.pdbx_seq_one_letter_code
_entity_poly.pdbx_strand_id
1 'polypeptide(L)'
;MALTRSRAAARRRRWTAVLGATALAVVGGGAVAAPAGATSTSAEVQFPTRCIPPPIAGIPPIEGTTTSAITVDKSAPKVGDTVTVTYTITKPAASNPVDLALPADIMTPSGKVVLGGAQSGAVTVTGPKKNPPVPGKGSFPAFSMTGTFTVTEAGSITLSPGDYNIHTSYLMELDTPCTVLNPPAPVSETVVASPVTSPNARSLQLDNASGDPGVRVTVSGARFTPLTEVTVVGRAGGAETADRMTVTTDTDGAFAARLKVNDVATTGIVAYEGAAWDPEKGAGPAAYKVVVPAPPNSQTITATVTAGELSMTQAGDAVQLSAVDFGQGGAASGALQTVTVKDFRGGPAGWSLTGKVTDFTGPGGAIGAGNLSWTPACTAKAGSPSTCAAGSAGPVGSGGATLASTPNGALTGGEFTVDAGLSLDVPAFTAPGAYAGVLTLTLS
;
A
#
# COMPACT_ATOMS: atom_id res chain seq x y z
N MET A 1 83.34 8.95 -26.89
CA MET A 1 83.51 10.41 -27.01
C MET A 1 82.38 11.05 -26.19
N ALA A 2 82.59 11.45 -24.94
CA ALA A 2 83.29 12.67 -24.46
C ALA A 2 82.55 13.93 -25.00
N LEU A 3 82.08 14.93 -24.24
CA LEU A 3 82.37 15.50 -22.91
C LEU A 3 81.12 16.25 -22.40
N THR A 4 80.62 16.08 -21.16
CA THR A 4 80.92 16.86 -19.93
C THR A 4 80.92 18.40 -20.03
N ARG A 5 80.05 19.05 -19.23
CA ARG A 5 80.28 20.31 -18.48
C ARG A 5 79.32 20.33 -17.25
N SER A 6 79.82 19.99 -16.05
CA SER A 6 80.31 20.87 -14.96
C SER A 6 79.18 21.58 -14.18
N ARG A 7 78.78 21.06 -13.01
CA ARG A 7 79.25 21.36 -11.62
C ARG A 7 78.94 22.79 -11.15
N ALA A 8 78.15 22.94 -10.09
CA ALA A 8 78.63 23.32 -8.75
C ALA A 8 77.47 23.45 -7.75
N ALA A 9 77.76 23.07 -6.52
CA ALA A 9 76.86 22.98 -5.37
C ALA A 9 76.77 24.30 -4.60
N ALA A 10 75.67 24.51 -3.87
CA ALA A 10 75.67 25.28 -2.63
C ALA A 10 74.63 24.71 -1.65
N ARG A 11 75.10 24.52 -0.42
CA ARG A 11 74.50 23.82 0.71
C ARG A 11 74.24 24.84 1.81
N ARG A 12 73.06 24.83 2.47
CA ARG A 12 72.76 25.33 3.84
C ARG A 12 71.30 24.93 4.15
N ARG A 13 71.00 23.89 4.97
CA ARG A 13 70.76 23.89 6.44
C ARG A 13 70.02 25.15 6.95
N ARG A 14 68.97 25.13 7.78
CA ARG A 14 68.03 24.16 8.44
C ARG A 14 66.99 25.06 9.18
N TRP A 15 65.91 24.46 9.70
CA TRP A 15 64.94 24.95 10.72
C TRP A 15 63.86 25.93 10.18
N THR A 16 62.57 25.87 10.49
CA THR A 16 61.66 24.98 11.26
C THR A 16 60.23 25.44 10.93
N ALA A 17 59.30 24.47 10.91
CA ALA A 17 57.84 24.52 11.02
C ALA A 17 57.09 25.87 11.02
N VAL A 18 56.16 26.02 10.07
CA VAL A 18 54.82 26.60 10.31
C VAL A 18 53.79 25.72 9.59
N LEU A 19 52.82 25.25 10.37
CA LEU A 19 51.66 24.47 9.96
C LEU A 19 50.73 25.28 9.04
N GLY A 20 50.23 24.66 7.98
CA GLY A 20 49.27 25.26 7.05
C GLY A 20 48.74 24.23 6.07
N ALA A 21 48.11 23.16 6.56
CA ALA A 21 47.30 22.26 5.75
C ALA A 21 45.83 22.58 6.03
N THR A 22 45.20 23.30 5.10
CA THR A 22 43.76 23.49 5.01
C THR A 22 43.10 22.17 4.62
N ALA A 23 42.67 21.40 5.62
CA ALA A 23 41.68 20.35 5.44
C ALA A 23 40.30 20.99 5.34
N LEU A 24 39.65 20.90 4.17
CA LEU A 24 38.21 21.13 4.06
C LEU A 24 37.50 19.95 4.74
N ALA A 25 37.08 20.15 5.99
CA ALA A 25 36.09 19.32 6.65
C ALA A 25 34.70 19.78 6.18
N VAL A 26 34.06 19.02 5.30
CA VAL A 26 32.61 19.13 5.07
C VAL A 26 31.93 18.33 6.18
N VAL A 27 31.57 19.03 7.25
CA VAL A 27 30.58 18.55 8.22
C VAL A 27 29.21 18.88 7.62
N GLY A 28 28.64 17.91 6.91
CA GLY A 28 27.26 17.94 6.44
C GLY A 28 26.53 16.75 7.04
N GLY A 29 26.10 16.88 8.29
CA GLY A 29 25.19 15.94 8.93
C GLY A 29 23.82 16.01 8.26
N GLY A 30 23.67 15.33 7.13
CA GLY A 30 22.39 14.96 6.56
C GLY A 30 22.01 13.60 7.11
N ALA A 31 21.41 13.56 8.30
CA ALA A 31 20.59 12.41 8.68
C ALA A 31 19.46 12.35 7.65
N VAL A 32 19.60 11.46 6.66
CA VAL A 32 18.48 11.04 5.84
C VAL A 32 17.56 10.30 6.79
N ALA A 33 16.60 11.03 7.36
CA ALA A 33 15.46 10.42 8.00
C ALA A 33 14.76 9.60 6.90
N ALA A 34 14.98 8.30 6.92
CA ALA A 34 14.04 7.37 6.32
C ALA A 34 12.65 7.74 6.86
N PRO A 35 11.60 7.84 6.02
CA PRO A 35 10.27 7.97 6.56
C PRO A 35 10.08 6.79 7.51
N ALA A 36 9.86 7.08 8.79
CA ALA A 36 9.48 6.07 9.75
C ALA A 36 8.24 5.38 9.16
N GLY A 37 8.42 4.15 8.67
CA GLY A 37 7.31 3.30 8.30
C GLY A 37 6.47 3.16 9.55
N ALA A 38 5.31 3.79 9.56
CA ALA A 38 4.37 3.68 10.66
C ALA A 38 3.94 2.21 10.72
N THR A 39 4.58 1.46 11.61
CA THR A 39 4.04 0.20 12.11
C THR A 39 2.69 0.54 12.73
N SER A 40 1.60 0.07 12.12
CA SER A 40 0.24 0.13 12.65
C SER A 40 0.16 -0.65 13.95
N THR A 41 0.47 0.02 15.06
CA THR A 41 0.25 -0.50 16.39
C THR A 41 -0.59 0.52 17.12
N SER A 42 -1.86 0.19 17.38
CA SER A 42 -2.72 0.90 18.33
C SER A 42 -1.92 1.33 19.56
N ALA A 43 -1.75 2.64 19.71
CA ALA A 43 -1.07 3.27 20.82
C ALA A 43 -2.09 3.86 21.78
N GLU A 44 -1.88 3.62 23.08
CA GLU A 44 -2.60 4.37 24.11
C GLU A 44 -2.09 5.82 24.13
N VAL A 45 -3.01 6.76 24.05
CA VAL A 45 -2.72 8.20 23.97
C VAL A 45 -3.43 8.96 25.07
N GLN A 46 -2.84 10.08 25.47
CA GLN A 46 -3.38 10.99 26.48
C GLN A 46 -3.65 12.36 25.86
N PHE A 47 -4.78 12.96 26.20
CA PHE A 47 -5.16 14.28 25.67
C PHE A 47 -5.99 15.10 26.66
N PRO A 48 -5.80 16.44 26.68
CA PRO A 48 -6.55 17.32 27.56
C PRO A 48 -8.02 17.39 27.09
N THR A 49 -8.93 17.24 28.04
CA THR A 49 -10.36 17.14 27.81
C THR A 49 -11.10 18.06 28.78
N ARG A 50 -12.14 18.75 28.29
CA ARG A 50 -13.09 19.50 29.10
C ARG A 50 -14.43 18.79 29.08
N CYS A 51 -14.88 18.32 30.23
CA CYS A 51 -16.17 17.70 30.42
C CYS A 51 -17.14 18.69 31.09
N ILE A 52 -18.38 18.75 30.61
CA ILE A 52 -19.43 19.58 31.20
C ILE A 52 -20.37 18.65 31.99
N PRO A 53 -20.36 18.69 33.33
CA PRO A 53 -21.26 17.88 34.13
C PRO A 53 -22.73 18.25 33.89
N PRO A 54 -23.68 17.32 34.14
CA PRO A 54 -25.09 17.63 34.03
C PRO A 54 -25.48 18.82 34.93
N PRO A 55 -26.32 19.77 34.47
CA PRO A 55 -26.63 21.00 35.22
C PRO A 55 -27.13 20.75 36.65
N ILE A 56 -27.84 19.63 36.87
CA ILE A 56 -28.36 19.23 38.19
C ILE A 56 -27.26 19.02 39.23
N ALA A 57 -26.03 18.74 38.81
CA ALA A 57 -24.90 18.59 39.73
C ALA A 57 -24.38 19.93 40.29
N GLY A 58 -24.70 21.06 39.66
CA GLY A 58 -24.34 22.40 40.15
C GLY A 58 -22.83 22.66 40.26
N ILE A 59 -22.01 21.92 39.52
CA ILE A 59 -20.53 22.02 39.54
C ILE A 59 -19.99 22.64 38.24
N PRO A 60 -18.84 23.32 38.28
CA PRO A 60 -18.20 23.89 37.09
C PRO A 60 -17.71 22.80 36.12
N PRO A 61 -17.38 23.16 34.87
CA PRO A 61 -16.72 22.26 33.93
C PRO A 61 -15.44 21.66 34.50
N ILE A 62 -15.20 20.39 34.18
CA ILE A 62 -14.04 19.62 34.63
C ILE A 62 -13.02 19.61 33.50
N GLU A 63 -11.80 20.06 33.77
CA GLU A 63 -10.68 19.90 32.86
C GLU A 63 -9.70 18.88 33.41
N GLY A 64 -9.33 17.90 32.58
CA GLY A 64 -8.44 16.84 32.97
C GLY A 64 -7.86 16.10 31.77
N THR A 65 -7.04 15.10 32.05
CA THR A 65 -6.45 14.24 31.01
C THR A 65 -7.31 13.00 30.81
N THR A 66 -7.75 12.77 29.58
CA THR A 66 -8.34 11.48 29.17
C THR A 66 -7.24 10.60 28.59
N THR A 67 -7.27 9.30 28.91
CA THR A 67 -6.43 8.26 28.31
C THR A 67 -7.30 7.31 27.50
N SER A 68 -6.87 6.96 26.28
CA SER A 68 -7.63 6.06 25.40
C SER A 68 -6.75 5.34 24.38
N ALA A 69 -7.28 4.27 23.80
CA ALA A 69 -6.73 3.60 22.63
C ALA A 69 -7.82 3.37 21.57
N ILE A 70 -7.43 3.44 20.30
CA ILE A 70 -8.27 3.09 19.15
C ILE A 70 -7.67 1.83 18.51
N THR A 71 -8.51 0.83 18.28
CA THR A 71 -8.15 -0.36 17.49
C THR A 71 -9.07 -0.51 16.29
N VAL A 72 -8.63 -1.26 15.30
CA VAL A 72 -9.41 -1.59 14.10
C VAL A 72 -9.44 -3.09 13.86
N ASP A 73 -10.46 -3.57 13.17
CA ASP A 73 -10.53 -4.96 12.69
C ASP A 73 -9.63 -5.22 11.47
N LYS A 74 -9.34 -4.16 10.69
CA LYS A 74 -8.51 -4.21 9.47
C LYS A 74 -7.47 -3.10 9.47
N SER A 75 -6.20 -3.44 9.73
CA SER A 75 -5.08 -2.51 9.66
C SER A 75 -4.60 -2.20 8.23
N ALA A 76 -4.93 -3.08 7.27
CA ALA A 76 -4.60 -2.93 5.85
C ALA A 76 -5.84 -3.13 4.95
N PRO A 77 -6.84 -2.24 5.03
CA PRO A 77 -8.05 -2.35 4.21
C PRO A 77 -7.78 -2.05 2.73
N LYS A 78 -8.69 -2.45 1.85
CA LYS A 78 -8.74 -1.97 0.46
C LYS A 78 -9.75 -0.84 0.31
N VAL A 79 -9.62 -0.02 -0.73
CA VAL A 79 -10.69 0.90 -1.13
C VAL A 79 -12.02 0.12 -1.27
N GLY A 80 -13.11 0.63 -0.72
CA GLY A 80 -14.39 -0.06 -0.65
C GLY A 80 -14.57 -0.99 0.56
N ASP A 81 -13.50 -1.35 1.29
CA ASP A 81 -13.66 -2.09 2.54
C ASP A 81 -14.33 -1.23 3.61
N THR A 82 -15.20 -1.86 4.39
CA THR A 82 -15.68 -1.31 5.65
C THR A 82 -14.74 -1.73 6.78
N VAL A 83 -14.25 -0.77 7.55
CA VAL A 83 -13.39 -0.94 8.73
C VAL A 83 -14.22 -0.67 9.99
N THR A 84 -14.16 -1.60 10.93
CA THR A 84 -14.74 -1.46 12.27
C THR A 84 -13.70 -0.85 13.19
N VAL A 85 -14.06 0.26 13.83
CA VAL A 85 -13.23 0.99 14.78
C VAL A 85 -13.75 0.73 16.18
N THR A 86 -12.86 0.39 17.11
CA THR A 86 -13.15 0.32 18.54
C THR A 86 -12.40 1.42 19.26
N TYR A 87 -13.13 2.38 19.83
CA TYR A 87 -12.59 3.47 20.62
C TYR A 87 -12.77 3.17 22.11
N THR A 88 -11.67 2.92 22.82
CA THR A 88 -11.66 2.56 24.24
C THR A 88 -11.11 3.70 25.07
N ILE A 89 -11.94 4.26 25.95
CA ILE A 89 -11.49 5.21 26.99
C ILE A 89 -11.08 4.38 28.21
N THR A 90 -9.79 4.33 28.48
CA THR A 90 -9.22 3.59 29.62
C THR A 90 -9.27 4.42 30.90
N LYS A 91 -9.14 5.74 30.78
CA LYS A 91 -9.31 6.69 31.90
C LYS A 91 -10.02 7.95 31.42
N PRO A 92 -11.30 8.17 31.79
CA PRO A 92 -11.99 9.42 31.49
C PRO A 92 -11.51 10.57 32.37
N ALA A 93 -11.62 11.81 31.87
CA ALA A 93 -11.30 13.02 32.63
C ALA A 93 -12.35 13.36 33.70
N ALA A 94 -13.59 12.94 33.49
CA ALA A 94 -14.70 13.14 34.44
C ALA A 94 -14.79 12.01 35.49
N SER A 95 -15.45 12.33 36.59
CA SER A 95 -15.81 11.42 37.68
C SER A 95 -17.27 11.61 38.07
N ASN A 96 -17.83 10.71 38.87
CA ASN A 96 -19.17 10.87 39.42
C ASN A 96 -19.28 12.20 40.20
N PRO A 97 -20.13 13.14 39.78
CA PRO A 97 -20.16 14.47 40.38
C PRO A 97 -20.88 14.53 41.72
N VAL A 98 -21.62 13.48 42.12
CA VAL A 98 -22.45 13.45 43.34
C VAL A 98 -21.92 12.44 44.36
N ASP A 99 -22.34 12.57 45.61
CA ASP A 99 -21.96 11.66 46.71
C ASP A 99 -22.73 10.32 46.65
N LEU A 100 -23.80 10.25 45.87
CA LEU A 100 -24.57 9.03 45.67
C LEU A 100 -23.87 8.11 44.66
N ALA A 101 -23.81 6.82 44.99
CA ALA A 101 -23.34 5.80 44.06
C ALA A 101 -24.31 5.65 42.88
N LEU A 102 -23.76 5.59 41.67
CA LEU A 102 -24.52 5.31 40.46
C LEU A 102 -24.64 3.79 40.26
N PRO A 103 -25.84 3.26 39.95
CA PRO A 103 -26.02 1.84 39.67
C PRO A 103 -25.23 1.33 38.47
N ALA A 104 -25.11 0.00 38.37
CA ALA A 104 -24.62 -0.66 37.17
C ALA A 104 -25.58 -0.45 35.98
N ASP A 105 -25.04 -0.59 34.77
CA ASP A 105 -25.81 -0.66 33.52
C ASP A 105 -26.72 0.55 33.27
N ILE A 106 -26.22 1.75 33.59
CA ILE A 106 -26.91 3.03 33.31
C ILE A 106 -26.17 3.90 32.30
N MET A 107 -24.88 3.66 32.06
CA MET A 107 -24.01 4.46 31.20
C MET A 107 -24.05 3.94 29.76
N THR A 108 -24.36 4.80 28.80
CA THR A 108 -24.27 4.54 27.36
C THR A 108 -23.28 5.54 26.76
N PRO A 109 -22.03 5.14 26.49
CA PRO A 109 -21.06 6.08 25.95
C PRO A 109 -21.26 6.27 24.43
N SER A 110 -20.95 7.46 23.94
CA SER A 110 -20.91 7.78 22.51
C SER A 110 -19.73 8.69 22.23
N GLY A 111 -19.24 8.73 20.99
CA GLY A 111 -18.14 9.61 20.65
C GLY A 111 -17.79 9.66 19.17
N LYS A 112 -16.68 10.31 18.88
CA LYS A 112 -16.12 10.47 17.54
C LYS A 112 -14.68 9.99 17.48
N VAL A 113 -14.34 9.33 16.39
CA VAL A 113 -12.95 9.11 15.97
C VAL A 113 -12.68 9.98 14.75
N VAL A 114 -11.62 10.79 14.81
CA VAL A 114 -11.25 11.71 13.73
C VAL A 114 -10.30 10.98 12.77
N LEU A 115 -10.64 10.97 11.49
CA LEU A 115 -9.80 10.44 10.42
C LEU A 115 -8.95 11.55 9.80
N GLY A 116 -7.69 11.26 9.51
CA GLY A 116 -6.76 12.15 8.80
C GLY A 116 -5.87 11.41 7.80
N GLY A 117 -5.06 12.16 7.05
CA GLY A 117 -4.20 11.60 6.01
C GLY A 117 -4.92 11.47 4.66
N ALA A 118 -4.79 10.30 4.02
CA ALA A 118 -5.37 10.00 2.71
C ALA A 118 -6.90 10.09 2.69
N GLN A 119 -7.56 9.85 3.82
CA GLN A 119 -9.01 10.02 3.96
C GLN A 119 -9.28 10.82 5.24
N SER A 120 -9.99 11.94 5.10
CA SER A 120 -10.37 12.80 6.24
C SER A 120 -11.86 12.67 6.55
N GLY A 121 -12.22 12.80 7.83
CA GLY A 121 -13.62 12.69 8.26
C GLY A 121 -13.77 12.37 9.74
N ALA A 122 -14.96 11.97 10.14
CA ALA A 122 -15.25 11.53 11.51
C ALA A 122 -16.11 10.27 11.51
N VAL A 123 -15.75 9.30 12.35
CA VAL A 123 -16.50 8.08 12.60
C VAL A 123 -17.29 8.26 13.89
N THR A 124 -18.61 8.12 13.82
CA THR A 124 -19.43 8.10 15.04
C THR A 124 -19.35 6.71 15.66
N VAL A 125 -19.07 6.65 16.96
CA VAL A 125 -18.97 5.40 17.72
C VAL A 125 -19.96 5.41 18.88
N THR A 126 -20.52 4.25 19.20
CA THR A 126 -21.45 4.06 20.33
C THR A 126 -21.08 2.81 21.11
N GLY A 127 -21.16 2.87 22.43
CA GLY A 127 -20.94 1.72 23.30
C GLY A 127 -22.25 1.17 23.87
N PRO A 128 -22.22 -0.06 24.40
CA PRO A 128 -23.38 -0.66 25.03
C PRO A 128 -23.75 0.08 26.33
N LYS A 129 -25.04 -0.01 26.74
CA LYS A 129 -25.49 0.41 28.07
C LYS A 129 -24.98 -0.57 29.13
N LYS A 130 -23.69 -0.45 29.48
CA LYS A 130 -23.00 -1.40 30.36
C LYS A 130 -21.91 -0.68 31.16
N ASN A 131 -22.00 -0.79 32.49
CA ASN A 131 -20.96 -0.32 33.40
C ASN A 131 -21.10 -1.03 34.75
N PRO A 132 -20.01 -1.25 35.51
CA PRO A 132 -20.13 -1.57 36.94
C PRO A 132 -20.71 -0.38 37.71
N PRO A 133 -21.23 -0.59 38.95
CA PRO A 133 -21.62 0.51 39.81
C PRO A 133 -20.47 1.51 40.01
N VAL A 134 -20.78 2.80 40.01
CA VAL A 134 -19.78 3.87 40.18
C VAL A 134 -19.94 4.48 41.56
N PRO A 135 -18.93 4.40 42.45
CA PRO A 135 -19.01 5.02 43.77
C PRO A 135 -19.31 6.52 43.71
N GLY A 136 -19.93 7.05 44.77
CA GLY A 136 -20.05 8.49 44.98
C GLY A 136 -18.68 9.17 44.89
N LYS A 137 -18.57 10.26 44.12
CA LYS A 137 -17.29 10.95 43.84
C LYS A 137 -16.19 10.07 43.20
N GLY A 138 -16.51 8.83 42.83
CA GLY A 138 -15.56 7.87 42.26
C GLY A 138 -15.31 8.11 40.77
N SER A 139 -14.18 7.62 40.28
CA SER A 139 -13.83 7.65 38.85
C SER A 139 -14.80 6.80 38.04
N PHE A 140 -15.15 7.25 36.84
CA PHE A 140 -15.87 6.40 35.89
C PHE A 140 -14.99 5.22 35.45
N PRO A 141 -15.57 4.02 35.28
CA PRO A 141 -14.85 2.86 34.76
C PRO A 141 -14.43 3.07 33.31
N ALA A 142 -13.48 2.25 32.83
CA ALA A 142 -13.17 2.19 31.41
C ALA A 142 -14.38 1.72 30.60
N PHE A 143 -14.52 2.24 29.38
CA PHE A 143 -15.60 1.85 28.46
C PHE A 143 -15.13 1.91 27.01
N SER A 144 -15.78 1.11 26.15
CA SER A 144 -15.49 1.05 24.72
C SER A 144 -16.73 1.36 23.89
N MET A 145 -16.48 1.92 22.72
CA MET A 145 -17.48 2.30 21.74
C MET A 145 -17.05 1.77 20.37
N THR A 146 -17.99 1.35 19.54
CA THR A 146 -17.70 0.85 18.19
C THR A 146 -18.43 1.66 17.13
N GLY A 147 -17.84 1.74 15.95
CA GLY A 147 -18.41 2.36 14.76
C GLY A 147 -17.68 1.87 13.52
N THR A 148 -18.14 2.27 12.34
CA THR A 148 -17.55 1.82 11.08
C THR A 148 -17.35 2.97 10.11
N PHE A 149 -16.36 2.84 9.24
CA PHE A 149 -16.21 3.70 8.07
C PHE A 149 -15.83 2.89 6.84
N THR A 150 -16.21 3.37 5.66
CA THR A 150 -15.79 2.81 4.38
C THR A 150 -14.55 3.54 3.90
N VAL A 151 -13.55 2.78 3.46
CA VAL A 151 -12.34 3.33 2.86
C VAL A 151 -12.67 3.80 1.45
N THR A 152 -12.41 5.05 1.12
CA THR A 152 -12.70 5.64 -0.19
C THR A 152 -11.44 6.00 -0.96
N GLU A 153 -10.30 6.16 -0.27
CA GLU A 153 -9.02 6.54 -0.86
C GLU A 153 -7.91 5.59 -0.39
N ALA A 154 -6.99 5.24 -1.30
CA ALA A 154 -5.80 4.48 -0.96
C ALA A 154 -4.77 5.40 -0.29
N GLY A 155 -3.96 4.84 0.63
CA GLY A 155 -2.94 5.56 1.37
C GLY A 155 -3.08 5.44 2.89
N SER A 156 -2.25 6.18 3.62
CA SER A 156 -2.23 6.16 5.08
C SER A 156 -3.39 6.96 5.66
N ILE A 157 -4.22 6.33 6.50
CA ILE A 157 -5.35 6.94 7.18
C ILE A 157 -5.09 6.87 8.69
N THR A 158 -4.96 8.03 9.34
CA THR A 158 -4.73 8.13 10.78
C THR A 158 -6.04 8.22 11.54
N LEU A 159 -6.10 7.61 12.73
CA LEU A 159 -7.26 7.63 13.61
C LEU A 159 -6.86 8.28 14.95
N SER A 160 -7.48 9.41 15.24
CA SER A 160 -7.28 10.17 16.48
C SER A 160 -8.55 10.18 17.34
N PRO A 161 -8.43 10.12 18.68
CA PRO A 161 -9.56 10.36 19.58
C PRO A 161 -10.24 11.70 19.32
N GLY A 162 -11.57 11.70 19.34
CA GLY A 162 -12.40 12.91 19.25
C GLY A 162 -13.27 13.08 20.50
N ASP A 163 -14.23 14.00 20.40
CA ASP A 163 -15.19 14.26 21.47
C ASP A 163 -15.97 13.00 21.84
N TYR A 164 -16.31 12.86 23.12
CA TYR A 164 -17.15 11.79 23.63
C TYR A 164 -18.19 12.32 24.60
N ASN A 165 -19.20 11.50 24.88
CA ASN A 165 -20.27 11.80 25.81
C ASN A 165 -20.55 10.57 26.67
N ILE A 166 -20.69 10.80 27.96
CA ILE A 166 -21.16 9.80 28.92
C ILE A 166 -22.63 10.11 29.17
N HIS A 167 -23.51 9.35 28.53
CA HIS A 167 -24.93 9.43 28.77
C HIS A 167 -25.32 8.48 29.90
N THR A 168 -26.10 8.96 30.87
CA THR A 168 -26.61 8.16 31.98
C THR A 168 -28.13 8.16 31.99
N SER A 169 -28.70 6.96 32.04
CA SER A 169 -30.15 6.71 31.98
C SER A 169 -30.57 5.88 33.20
N TYR A 170 -30.97 6.57 34.27
CA TYR A 170 -31.46 5.95 35.51
C TYR A 170 -32.78 6.56 36.00
N LEU A 171 -32.74 7.70 36.71
CA LEU A 171 -33.94 8.45 37.13
C LEU A 171 -34.31 9.56 36.15
N MET A 172 -33.35 9.98 35.34
CA MET A 172 -33.43 11.01 34.33
C MET A 172 -32.31 10.75 33.32
N GLU A 173 -32.45 11.35 32.14
CA GLU A 173 -31.48 11.28 31.07
C GLU A 173 -30.49 12.44 31.22
N LEU A 174 -29.22 12.11 31.46
CA LEU A 174 -28.18 13.10 31.76
C LEU A 174 -26.95 12.85 30.90
N ASP A 175 -26.51 13.91 30.21
CA ASP A 175 -25.32 13.90 29.38
C ASP A 175 -24.16 14.61 30.07
N THR A 176 -22.97 14.01 29.94
CA THR A 176 -21.70 14.64 30.31
C THR A 176 -20.84 14.71 29.05
N PRO A 177 -21.03 15.73 28.19
CA PRO A 177 -20.22 15.88 27.00
C PRO A 177 -18.80 16.27 27.39
N CYS A 178 -17.83 15.62 26.77
CA CYS A 178 -16.40 15.79 26.96
C CYS A 178 -15.73 16.16 25.63
N THR A 179 -15.23 17.38 25.56
CA THR A 179 -14.61 17.96 24.36
C THR A 179 -13.10 17.91 24.45
N VAL A 180 -12.44 17.53 23.35
CA VAL A 180 -10.97 17.59 23.23
C VAL A 180 -10.53 19.06 23.16
N LEU A 181 -9.64 19.49 24.06
CA LEU A 181 -9.25 20.91 24.16
C LEU A 181 -8.26 21.36 23.07
N ASN A 182 -7.43 20.45 22.57
CA ASN A 182 -6.43 20.72 21.53
C ASN A 182 -6.59 19.74 20.35
N PRO A 183 -7.62 19.90 19.51
CA PRO A 183 -7.84 19.01 18.37
C PRO A 183 -6.83 19.27 17.24
N PRO A 184 -6.38 18.24 16.50
CA PRO A 184 -6.68 16.82 16.73
C PRO A 184 -5.87 16.25 17.91
N ALA A 185 -6.47 15.30 18.64
CA ALA A 185 -5.73 14.52 19.63
C ALA A 185 -4.59 13.72 18.96
N PRO A 186 -3.57 13.28 19.73
CA PRO A 186 -2.50 12.43 19.19
C PRO A 186 -3.06 11.20 18.46
N VAL A 187 -2.41 10.82 17.36
CA VAL A 187 -2.79 9.66 16.57
C VAL A 187 -2.66 8.40 17.43
N SER A 188 -3.75 7.64 17.54
CA SER A 188 -3.79 6.39 18.30
C SER A 188 -3.62 5.17 17.40
N GLU A 189 -4.12 5.22 16.15
CA GLU A 189 -3.99 4.12 15.20
C GLU A 189 -3.76 4.66 13.78
N THR A 190 -3.13 3.86 12.92
CA THR A 190 -2.93 4.20 11.50
C THR A 190 -3.17 2.97 10.64
N VAL A 191 -4.11 3.05 9.71
CA VAL A 191 -4.35 2.01 8.71
C VAL A 191 -3.77 2.41 7.37
N VAL A 192 -3.30 1.43 6.59
CA VAL A 192 -2.75 1.68 5.26
C VAL A 192 -3.66 1.05 4.21
N ALA A 193 -4.43 1.90 3.53
CA ALA A 193 -5.38 1.46 2.52
C ALA A 193 -4.70 1.16 1.19
N SER A 194 -4.98 -0.01 0.62
CA SER A 194 -4.54 -0.40 -0.73
C SER A 194 -5.65 -0.17 -1.78
N PRO A 195 -5.31 0.10 -3.05
CA PRO A 195 -6.31 0.14 -4.11
C PRO A 195 -6.96 -1.24 -4.32
N VAL A 196 -8.20 -1.26 -4.83
CA VAL A 196 -8.81 -2.49 -5.37
C VAL A 196 -8.31 -2.65 -6.80
N THR A 197 -7.36 -3.55 -7.02
CA THR A 197 -7.04 -3.99 -8.38
C THR A 197 -7.99 -5.14 -8.75
N SER A 198 -9.03 -4.86 -9.54
CA SER A 198 -9.73 -5.94 -10.26
C SER A 198 -8.89 -6.31 -11.48
N PRO A 199 -8.70 -7.62 -11.77
CA PRO A 199 -8.02 -8.03 -12.99
C PRO A 199 -8.74 -7.45 -14.21
N ASN A 200 -8.02 -6.70 -15.03
CA ASN A 200 -8.61 -6.13 -16.24
C ASN A 200 -8.86 -7.24 -17.27
N ALA A 201 -10.13 -7.61 -17.45
CA ALA A 201 -10.55 -8.68 -18.36
C ALA A 201 -10.81 -8.19 -19.81
N ARG A 202 -10.57 -6.91 -20.11
CA ARG A 202 -10.77 -6.35 -21.45
C ARG A 202 -9.88 -7.04 -22.47
N SER A 203 -10.39 -7.15 -23.68
CA SER A 203 -9.66 -7.83 -24.78
C SER A 203 -9.78 -7.05 -26.07
N LEU A 204 -8.81 -7.27 -26.96
CA LEU A 204 -8.72 -6.62 -28.27
C LEU A 204 -8.34 -7.66 -29.33
N GLN A 205 -9.03 -7.63 -30.47
CA GLN A 205 -8.75 -8.47 -31.63
C GLN A 205 -8.78 -7.63 -32.92
N LEU A 206 -7.88 -7.95 -33.85
CA LEU A 206 -7.85 -7.34 -35.19
C LEU A 206 -8.37 -8.35 -36.21
N ASP A 207 -9.09 -7.87 -37.23
CA ASP A 207 -9.47 -8.71 -38.38
C ASP A 207 -8.26 -9.08 -39.25
N ASN A 208 -7.28 -8.19 -39.35
CA ASN A 208 -5.99 -8.40 -40.01
C ASN A 208 -4.84 -7.82 -39.18
N ALA A 209 -3.72 -8.54 -39.12
CA ALA A 209 -2.52 -8.11 -38.40
C ALA A 209 -1.58 -7.22 -39.24
N SER A 210 -1.97 -6.86 -40.48
CA SER A 210 -1.15 -6.01 -41.35
C SER A 210 -1.94 -5.35 -42.47
N GLY A 211 -1.43 -4.23 -43.00
CA GLY A 211 -1.98 -3.56 -44.18
C GLY A 211 -1.08 -2.43 -44.68
N ASP A 212 -1.33 -1.98 -45.90
CA ASP A 212 -0.61 -0.83 -46.49
C ASP A 212 -0.97 0.48 -45.76
N PRO A 213 -0.11 1.51 -45.81
CA PRO A 213 -0.42 2.83 -45.26
C PRO A 213 -1.76 3.36 -45.77
N GLY A 214 -2.63 3.72 -44.85
CA GLY A 214 -3.96 4.27 -45.10
C GLY A 214 -5.07 3.23 -45.26
N VAL A 215 -4.76 1.92 -45.22
CA VAL A 215 -5.76 0.85 -45.15
C VAL A 215 -6.40 0.83 -43.76
N ARG A 216 -7.69 0.48 -43.72
CA ARG A 216 -8.44 0.36 -42.46
C ARG A 216 -8.38 -1.07 -41.94
N VAL A 217 -8.13 -1.21 -40.65
CA VAL A 217 -8.21 -2.46 -39.89
C VAL A 217 -9.43 -2.42 -38.98
N THR A 218 -10.16 -3.53 -38.86
CA THR A 218 -11.27 -3.65 -37.91
C THR A 218 -10.73 -4.11 -36.58
N VAL A 219 -10.94 -3.29 -35.55
CA VAL A 219 -10.56 -3.52 -34.17
C VAL A 219 -11.81 -3.88 -33.37
N SER A 220 -11.87 -5.09 -32.85
CA SER A 220 -12.97 -5.56 -32.01
C SER A 220 -12.53 -5.60 -30.56
N GLY A 221 -13.28 -4.97 -29.66
CA GLY A 221 -13.04 -5.00 -28.22
C GLY A 221 -14.21 -5.59 -27.46
N ALA A 222 -13.92 -6.20 -26.30
CA ALA A 222 -14.93 -6.78 -25.42
C ALA A 222 -14.60 -6.55 -23.94
N ARG A 223 -15.65 -6.56 -23.11
CA ARG A 223 -15.61 -6.38 -21.64
C ARG A 223 -15.14 -4.99 -21.18
N PHE A 224 -15.35 -3.98 -22.01
CA PHE A 224 -15.23 -2.58 -21.61
C PHE A 224 -16.46 -2.14 -20.81
N THR A 225 -16.43 -0.96 -20.22
CA THR A 225 -17.62 -0.37 -19.59
C THR A 225 -18.72 -0.21 -20.64
N PRO A 226 -19.96 -0.69 -20.40
CA PRO A 226 -21.08 -0.50 -21.31
C PRO A 226 -21.37 0.98 -21.62
N LEU A 227 -21.82 1.26 -22.84
CA LEU A 227 -22.25 2.60 -23.28
C LEU A 227 -21.22 3.71 -23.02
N THR A 228 -19.93 3.38 -23.06
CA THR A 228 -18.81 4.27 -22.73
C THR A 228 -17.98 4.56 -23.98
N GLU A 229 -17.42 5.77 -24.06
CA GLU A 229 -16.47 6.11 -25.12
C GLU A 229 -15.12 5.42 -24.90
N VAL A 230 -14.64 4.73 -25.94
CA VAL A 230 -13.35 4.07 -26.00
C VAL A 230 -12.51 4.73 -27.09
N THR A 231 -11.28 5.10 -26.74
CA THR A 231 -10.25 5.53 -27.68
C THR A 231 -9.54 4.31 -28.24
N VAL A 232 -9.45 4.19 -29.57
CA VAL A 232 -8.65 3.19 -30.28
C VAL A 232 -7.50 3.90 -30.97
N VAL A 233 -6.26 3.46 -30.72
CA VAL A 233 -5.06 4.17 -31.20
C VAL A 233 -3.91 3.22 -31.55
N GLY A 234 -3.18 3.55 -32.62
CA GLY A 234 -1.95 2.88 -33.01
C GLY A 234 -0.77 3.24 -32.10
N ARG A 235 0.13 2.30 -31.88
CA ARG A 235 1.33 2.43 -31.04
C ARG A 235 2.58 2.10 -31.85
N ALA A 236 3.62 2.91 -31.70
CA ALA A 236 4.98 2.66 -32.19
C ALA A 236 5.88 2.35 -30.98
N GLY A 237 6.07 1.06 -30.69
CA GLY A 237 6.56 0.63 -29.39
C GLY A 237 5.66 1.19 -28.29
N GLY A 238 6.22 2.04 -27.42
CA GLY A 238 5.46 2.63 -26.33
C GLY A 238 4.76 3.96 -26.61
N ALA A 239 5.05 4.63 -27.73
CA ALA A 239 4.45 5.92 -28.06
C ALA A 239 3.14 5.73 -28.83
N GLU A 240 2.13 6.59 -28.57
CA GLU A 240 0.97 6.69 -29.44
C GLU A 240 1.37 7.32 -30.77
N THR A 241 0.82 6.79 -31.86
CA THR A 241 0.90 7.37 -33.19
C THR A 241 -0.25 8.35 -33.40
N ALA A 242 -0.23 9.08 -34.51
CA ALA A 242 -1.35 9.94 -34.90
C ALA A 242 -2.60 9.14 -35.33
N ASP A 243 -2.49 7.81 -35.54
CA ASP A 243 -3.59 6.97 -35.97
C ASP A 243 -4.52 6.67 -34.79
N ARG A 244 -5.61 7.45 -34.67
CA ARG A 244 -6.58 7.30 -33.58
C ARG A 244 -8.02 7.53 -34.01
N MET A 245 -8.96 6.98 -33.25
CA MET A 245 -10.39 7.27 -33.33
C MET A 245 -11.07 6.97 -31.99
N THR A 246 -12.32 7.41 -31.84
CA THR A 246 -13.19 6.99 -30.73
C THR A 246 -14.36 6.16 -31.24
N VAL A 247 -14.89 5.30 -30.36
CA VAL A 247 -16.08 4.48 -30.59
C VAL A 247 -16.82 4.33 -29.26
N THR A 248 -18.15 4.29 -29.27
CA THR A 248 -18.94 3.99 -28.07
C THR A 248 -19.21 2.49 -28.01
N THR A 249 -19.02 1.88 -26.85
CA THR A 249 -19.37 0.48 -26.62
C THR A 249 -20.88 0.25 -26.63
N ASP A 250 -21.30 -0.97 -26.94
CA ASP A 250 -22.69 -1.39 -26.81
C ASP A 250 -23.08 -1.65 -25.34
N THR A 251 -24.28 -2.19 -25.13
CA THR A 251 -24.83 -2.51 -23.81
C THR A 251 -24.07 -3.62 -23.08
N ASP A 252 -23.28 -4.42 -23.79
CA ASP A 252 -22.48 -5.51 -23.22
C ASP A 252 -21.01 -5.11 -23.06
N GLY A 253 -20.66 -3.85 -23.40
CA GLY A 253 -19.28 -3.37 -23.33
C GLY A 253 -18.40 -3.87 -24.48
N ALA A 254 -19.00 -4.25 -25.61
CA ALA A 254 -18.29 -4.61 -26.83
C ALA A 254 -18.29 -3.46 -27.85
N PHE A 255 -17.33 -3.48 -28.78
CA PHE A 255 -17.30 -2.54 -29.90
C PHE A 255 -16.61 -3.14 -31.13
N ALA A 256 -16.86 -2.54 -32.29
CA ALA A 256 -16.07 -2.74 -33.51
C ALA A 256 -15.73 -1.37 -34.13
N ALA A 257 -14.44 -1.07 -34.27
CA ALA A 257 -13.92 0.20 -34.80
C ALA A 257 -13.08 -0.02 -36.06
N ARG A 258 -13.17 0.89 -37.04
CA ARG A 258 -12.41 0.81 -38.30
C ARG A 258 -11.28 1.84 -38.34
N LEU A 259 -10.20 1.54 -37.63
CA LEU A 259 -9.03 2.40 -37.51
C LEU A 259 -8.30 2.49 -38.85
N LYS A 260 -8.01 3.72 -39.30
CA LYS A 260 -7.14 3.95 -40.47
C LYS A 260 -5.70 4.10 -39.98
N VAL A 261 -4.79 3.24 -40.43
CA VAL A 261 -3.38 3.25 -40.00
C VAL A 261 -2.52 3.84 -41.10
N ASN A 262 -1.97 5.03 -40.91
CA ASN A 262 -1.11 5.74 -41.86
C ASN A 262 0.35 5.77 -41.41
N ASP A 263 0.59 5.76 -40.10
CA ASP A 263 1.92 5.83 -39.53
C ASP A 263 2.63 4.50 -39.70
N VAL A 264 3.67 4.49 -40.54
CA VAL A 264 4.50 3.32 -40.85
C VAL A 264 5.27 2.79 -39.63
N ALA A 265 5.38 3.58 -38.56
CA ALA A 265 5.98 3.14 -37.30
C ALA A 265 5.00 2.36 -36.41
N THR A 266 3.71 2.27 -36.78
CA THR A 266 2.72 1.51 -36.00
C THR A 266 3.09 0.03 -35.96
N THR A 267 3.32 -0.48 -34.75
CA THR A 267 3.64 -1.87 -34.43
C THR A 267 2.52 -2.59 -33.66
N GLY A 268 1.54 -1.85 -33.15
CA GLY A 268 0.40 -2.42 -32.44
C GLY A 268 -0.75 -1.42 -32.29
N ILE A 269 -1.89 -1.91 -31.83
CA ILE A 269 -3.10 -1.12 -31.60
C ILE A 269 -3.59 -1.39 -30.18
N VAL A 270 -3.93 -0.34 -29.45
CA VAL A 270 -4.56 -0.44 -28.11
C VAL A 270 -5.93 0.23 -28.14
N ALA A 271 -6.77 -0.12 -27.17
CA ALA A 271 -8.03 0.56 -26.92
C ALA A 271 -8.20 0.84 -25.42
N TYR A 272 -8.73 2.01 -25.02
CA TYR A 272 -8.90 2.38 -23.61
C TYR A 272 -10.04 3.37 -23.38
N GLU A 273 -10.62 3.34 -22.18
CA GLU A 273 -11.66 4.28 -21.76
C GLU A 273 -11.04 5.59 -21.26
N GLY A 274 -11.61 6.73 -21.68
CA GLY A 274 -11.14 8.06 -21.30
C GLY A 274 -10.10 8.67 -22.25
N ALA A 275 -9.50 9.77 -21.81
CA ALA A 275 -8.68 10.66 -22.65
C ALA A 275 -7.21 10.22 -22.81
N ALA A 276 -6.72 9.34 -21.94
CA ALA A 276 -5.35 8.85 -21.94
C ALA A 276 -5.32 7.37 -21.53
N TRP A 277 -4.23 6.69 -21.90
CA TRP A 277 -4.03 5.29 -21.55
C TRP A 277 -4.05 5.07 -20.04
N ASP A 278 -4.95 4.20 -19.60
CA ASP A 278 -5.06 3.66 -18.25
C ASP A 278 -5.13 2.12 -18.37
N PRO A 279 -4.17 1.37 -17.82
CA PRO A 279 -4.13 -0.08 -17.97
C PRO A 279 -5.22 -0.80 -17.18
N GLU A 280 -5.89 -0.13 -16.23
CA GLU A 280 -7.09 -0.69 -15.59
C GLU A 280 -8.33 -0.55 -16.49
N LYS A 281 -8.24 0.27 -17.55
CA LYS A 281 -9.33 0.63 -18.46
C LYS A 281 -9.02 0.38 -19.93
N GLY A 282 -7.94 -0.34 -20.24
CA GLY A 282 -7.46 -0.54 -21.59
C GLY A 282 -7.21 -2.00 -21.97
N ALA A 283 -7.09 -2.28 -23.26
CA ALA A 283 -6.72 -3.58 -23.80
C ALA A 283 -5.69 -3.44 -24.92
N GLY A 284 -4.91 -4.50 -25.11
CA GLY A 284 -3.83 -4.57 -26.09
C GLY A 284 -2.44 -4.39 -25.46
N PRO A 285 -1.40 -4.25 -26.30
CA PRO A 285 -1.47 -4.05 -27.74
C PRO A 285 -1.83 -5.33 -28.51
N ALA A 286 -2.72 -5.22 -29.49
CA ALA A 286 -2.82 -6.19 -30.57
C ALA A 286 -1.76 -5.84 -31.63
N ALA A 287 -0.89 -6.80 -31.98
CA ALA A 287 0.19 -6.57 -32.92
C ALA A 287 -0.34 -6.19 -34.32
N TYR A 288 0.26 -5.18 -34.94
CA TYR A 288 -0.09 -4.72 -36.29
C TYR A 288 1.15 -4.30 -37.06
N LYS A 289 1.24 -4.67 -38.34
CA LYS A 289 2.37 -4.31 -39.22
C LYS A 289 1.91 -3.48 -40.41
N VAL A 290 2.48 -2.30 -40.58
CA VAL A 290 2.32 -1.52 -41.81
C VAL A 290 3.24 -2.07 -42.90
N VAL A 291 2.68 -2.43 -44.06
CA VAL A 291 3.41 -3.00 -45.18
C VAL A 291 3.90 -1.87 -46.09
N VAL A 292 5.22 -1.70 -46.17
CA VAL A 292 5.85 -0.75 -47.10
C VAL A 292 6.47 -1.52 -48.27
N PRO A 293 6.10 -1.22 -49.53
CA PRO A 293 6.65 -1.91 -50.69
C PRO A 293 8.17 -1.76 -50.78
N ALA A 294 8.86 -2.84 -51.12
CA ALA A 294 10.30 -2.83 -51.30
C ALA A 294 10.71 -2.19 -52.64
N PRO A 295 11.85 -1.47 -52.72
CA PRO A 295 12.36 -0.94 -53.98
C PRO A 295 12.69 -2.03 -55.00
N PRO A 296 12.78 -1.72 -56.30
CA PRO A 296 13.26 -2.66 -57.33
C PRO A 296 14.66 -3.20 -56.99
N ASN A 297 14.95 -4.44 -57.41
CA ASN A 297 16.23 -5.13 -57.15
C ASN A 297 16.59 -5.30 -55.66
N SER A 298 15.59 -5.40 -54.77
CA SER A 298 15.78 -5.66 -53.34
C SER A 298 15.06 -6.94 -52.88
N GLN A 299 15.46 -7.47 -51.72
CA GLN A 299 14.80 -8.59 -51.06
C GLN A 299 14.26 -8.13 -49.69
N THR A 300 12.99 -8.41 -49.42
CA THR A 300 12.40 -8.18 -48.09
C THR A 300 12.63 -9.41 -47.22
N ILE A 301 13.48 -9.27 -46.20
CA ILE A 301 13.65 -10.28 -45.14
C ILE A 301 12.69 -9.93 -44.01
N THR A 302 11.82 -10.86 -43.61
CA THR A 302 10.83 -10.63 -42.54
C THR A 302 11.00 -11.63 -41.41
N ALA A 303 10.74 -11.16 -40.19
CA ALA A 303 10.62 -11.97 -38.98
C ALA A 303 9.41 -11.48 -38.20
N THR A 304 8.69 -12.40 -37.55
CA THR A 304 7.53 -12.09 -36.71
C THR A 304 7.90 -12.37 -35.26
N VAL A 305 7.62 -11.40 -34.38
CA VAL A 305 7.70 -11.57 -32.93
C VAL A 305 6.29 -11.61 -32.39
N THR A 306 5.91 -12.69 -31.72
CA THR A 306 4.60 -12.86 -31.10
C THR A 306 4.67 -12.45 -29.63
N ALA A 307 3.67 -11.71 -29.16
CA ALA A 307 3.52 -11.43 -27.73
C ALA A 307 3.30 -12.75 -26.95
N GLY A 308 3.85 -12.81 -25.74
CA GLY A 308 3.61 -13.87 -24.78
C GLY A 308 2.65 -13.42 -23.67
N GLU A 309 2.65 -14.16 -22.58
CA GLU A 309 1.78 -13.90 -21.41
C GLU A 309 2.53 -13.20 -20.28
N LEU A 310 1.77 -12.70 -19.31
CA LEU A 310 2.28 -12.41 -17.98
C LEU A 310 2.21 -13.70 -17.15
N SER A 311 3.35 -14.17 -16.65
CA SER A 311 3.45 -15.43 -15.93
C SER A 311 4.38 -15.35 -14.74
N MET A 312 4.19 -16.26 -13.79
CA MET A 312 5.03 -16.42 -12.61
C MET A 312 5.35 -17.90 -12.36
N THR A 313 6.57 -18.17 -11.93
CA THR A 313 7.01 -19.47 -11.43
C THR A 313 7.73 -19.31 -10.10
N GLN A 314 7.70 -20.33 -9.24
CA GLN A 314 8.40 -20.36 -7.97
C GLN A 314 9.37 -21.55 -7.90
N ALA A 315 10.54 -21.36 -7.30
CA ALA A 315 11.59 -22.39 -7.24
C ALA A 315 11.25 -23.60 -6.33
N GLY A 316 10.27 -23.47 -5.43
CA GLY A 316 9.80 -24.51 -4.52
C GLY A 316 8.53 -24.09 -3.78
N ASP A 317 7.92 -25.00 -3.04
CA ASP A 317 6.61 -24.82 -2.38
C ASP A 317 6.68 -24.72 -0.84
N ALA A 318 7.86 -24.95 -0.25
CA ALA A 318 8.06 -24.89 1.20
C ALA A 318 9.21 -23.97 1.59
N VAL A 319 9.02 -23.21 2.67
CA VAL A 319 10.06 -22.42 3.34
C VAL A 319 10.20 -22.91 4.77
N GLN A 320 11.40 -23.32 5.15
CA GLN A 320 11.70 -23.67 6.52
C GLN A 320 12.27 -22.44 7.25
N LEU A 321 11.59 -21.99 8.29
CA LEU A 321 12.10 -20.95 9.19
C LEU A 321 13.01 -21.56 10.26
N SER A 322 13.90 -20.73 10.82
CA SER A 322 14.73 -21.09 11.97
C SER A 322 13.89 -21.40 13.21
N ALA A 323 14.44 -22.21 14.13
CA ALA A 323 13.80 -22.50 15.40
C ALA A 323 13.85 -21.30 16.37
N VAL A 324 12.91 -21.27 17.31
CA VAL A 324 12.84 -20.31 18.42
C VAL A 324 12.70 -21.11 19.72
N ASP A 325 13.49 -20.76 20.73
CA ASP A 325 13.49 -21.46 22.01
C ASP A 325 12.25 -21.09 22.85
N PHE A 326 11.64 -22.11 23.45
CA PHE A 326 10.53 -21.94 24.37
C PHE A 326 10.91 -21.04 25.56
N GLY A 327 10.02 -20.14 25.93
CA GLY A 327 10.19 -19.16 27.01
C GLY A 327 10.94 -17.90 26.60
N GLN A 328 11.54 -17.85 25.41
CA GLN A 328 12.25 -16.66 24.89
C GLN A 328 11.43 -15.91 23.85
N GLY A 329 10.85 -16.66 22.90
CA GLY A 329 10.14 -16.08 21.77
C GLY A 329 11.08 -15.36 20.80
N GLY A 330 10.51 -14.61 19.87
CA GLY A 330 11.24 -13.80 18.90
C GLY A 330 11.20 -14.35 17.47
N ALA A 331 12.14 -13.87 16.65
CA ALA A 331 12.09 -14.02 15.20
C ALA A 331 12.56 -15.39 14.70
N ALA A 332 11.63 -16.17 14.14
CA ALA A 332 11.94 -17.30 13.27
C ALA A 332 12.19 -16.79 11.84
N SER A 333 13.43 -16.86 11.38
CA SER A 333 13.86 -16.26 10.10
C SER A 333 14.06 -17.29 9.00
N GLY A 334 13.80 -16.91 7.74
CA GLY A 334 14.06 -17.73 6.56
C GLY A 334 14.05 -16.90 5.29
N ALA A 335 14.21 -17.55 4.13
CA ALA A 335 14.14 -16.90 2.82
C ALA A 335 12.96 -17.45 2.03
N LEU A 336 12.21 -16.56 1.39
CA LEU A 336 11.17 -16.94 0.43
C LEU A 336 11.82 -17.70 -0.74
N GLN A 337 11.15 -18.73 -1.23
CA GLN A 337 11.57 -19.39 -2.46
C GLN A 337 11.49 -18.39 -3.62
N THR A 338 12.59 -18.24 -4.36
CA THR A 338 12.70 -17.29 -5.46
C THR A 338 11.53 -17.42 -6.43
N VAL A 339 10.94 -16.27 -6.75
CA VAL A 339 9.85 -16.13 -7.70
C VAL A 339 10.39 -15.49 -8.97
N THR A 340 10.12 -16.11 -10.12
CA THR A 340 10.43 -15.53 -11.43
C THR A 340 9.15 -15.01 -12.04
N VAL A 341 9.10 -13.71 -12.35
CA VAL A 341 8.02 -13.08 -13.12
C VAL A 341 8.51 -12.85 -14.54
N LYS A 342 7.69 -13.22 -15.52
CA LYS A 342 7.93 -12.94 -16.95
C LYS A 342 6.75 -12.15 -17.49
N ASP A 343 7.02 -10.93 -17.94
CA ASP A 343 6.04 -10.12 -18.66
C ASP A 343 6.44 -10.03 -20.13
N PHE A 344 5.80 -10.84 -20.98
CA PHE A 344 6.04 -10.86 -22.42
C PHE A 344 4.88 -10.27 -23.22
N ARG A 345 3.99 -9.52 -22.57
CA ARG A 345 2.85 -8.89 -23.25
C ARG A 345 3.29 -7.78 -24.22
N GLY A 346 4.42 -7.12 -23.95
CA GLY A 346 5.00 -6.08 -24.82
C GLY A 346 4.14 -4.83 -24.94
N GLY A 347 3.28 -4.58 -23.95
CA GLY A 347 2.36 -3.45 -23.89
C GLY A 347 2.83 -2.34 -22.95
N PRO A 348 1.94 -1.40 -22.60
CA PRO A 348 2.23 -0.34 -21.63
C PRO A 348 1.86 -0.68 -20.18
N ALA A 349 1.16 -1.81 -19.96
CA ALA A 349 0.66 -2.22 -18.65
C ALA A 349 1.76 -2.83 -17.78
N GLY A 350 1.94 -2.31 -16.57
CA GLY A 350 2.82 -2.88 -15.56
C GLY A 350 2.24 -4.16 -14.95
N TRP A 351 2.84 -4.61 -13.85
CA TRP A 351 2.37 -5.77 -13.09
C TRP A 351 2.63 -5.56 -11.60
N SER A 352 1.85 -6.26 -10.77
CA SER A 352 2.01 -6.32 -9.32
C SER A 352 1.99 -7.76 -8.83
N LEU A 353 2.94 -8.10 -7.97
CA LEU A 353 2.99 -9.37 -7.25
C LEU A 353 2.73 -9.10 -5.77
N THR A 354 1.64 -9.67 -5.25
CA THR A 354 1.22 -9.52 -3.86
C THR A 354 1.23 -10.88 -3.16
N GLY A 355 1.27 -10.87 -1.83
CA GLY A 355 1.23 -12.09 -1.01
C GLY A 355 0.42 -11.89 0.25
N LYS A 356 -0.28 -12.93 0.69
CA LYS A 356 -1.01 -12.99 1.98
C LYS A 356 -0.76 -14.33 2.65
N VAL A 357 -0.74 -14.37 3.97
CA VAL A 357 -0.50 -15.59 4.74
C VAL A 357 -1.70 -15.93 5.62
N THR A 358 -1.97 -17.24 5.79
CA THR A 358 -2.90 -17.71 6.82
C THR A 358 -2.25 -17.67 8.20
N ASP A 359 -3.05 -17.88 9.25
CA ASP A 359 -2.49 -18.17 10.57
C ASP A 359 -1.61 -19.43 10.52
N PHE A 360 -0.62 -19.49 11.39
CA PHE A 360 0.26 -20.63 11.53
C PHE A 360 -0.30 -21.54 12.62
N THR A 361 -0.83 -22.69 12.22
CA THR A 361 -1.47 -23.65 13.14
C THR A 361 -0.50 -24.73 13.57
N GLY A 362 -0.51 -25.08 14.85
CA GLY A 362 0.31 -26.13 15.45
C GLY A 362 -0.31 -26.73 16.71
N PRO A 363 0.40 -27.62 17.43
CA PRO A 363 -0.13 -28.35 18.57
C PRO A 363 -0.63 -27.50 19.74
N GLY A 364 -0.10 -26.28 19.89
CA GLY A 364 -0.46 -25.33 20.95
C GLY A 364 -1.51 -24.30 20.57
N GLY A 365 -2.11 -24.38 19.38
CA GLY A 365 -3.01 -23.37 18.84
C GLY A 365 -2.43 -22.68 17.60
N ALA A 366 -2.65 -21.38 17.48
CA ALA A 366 -2.25 -20.60 16.30
C ALA A 366 -1.32 -19.43 16.66
N ILE A 367 -0.35 -19.16 15.79
CA ILE A 367 0.36 -17.89 15.73
C ILE A 367 -0.32 -17.08 14.61
N GLY A 368 -0.76 -15.86 14.93
CA GLY A 368 -1.52 -15.04 13.99
C GLY A 368 -0.73 -14.70 12.72
N ALA A 369 -1.40 -14.65 11.58
CA ALA A 369 -0.81 -14.28 10.29
C ALA A 369 -0.05 -12.94 10.33
N GLY A 370 -0.54 -11.99 11.16
CA GLY A 370 0.07 -10.67 11.35
C GLY A 370 1.47 -10.69 11.94
N ASN A 371 1.90 -11.82 12.51
CA ASN A 371 3.25 -11.99 13.05
C ASN A 371 4.29 -12.30 11.98
N LEU A 372 3.88 -12.65 10.75
CA LEU A 372 4.82 -12.82 9.65
C LEU A 372 5.08 -11.46 9.00
N SER A 373 6.36 -11.12 8.91
CA SER A 373 6.87 -9.99 8.16
C SER A 373 7.82 -10.46 7.06
N TRP A 374 8.02 -9.60 6.07
CA TRP A 374 9.00 -9.83 5.02
C TRP A 374 9.84 -8.59 4.69
N THR A 375 10.96 -8.80 4.02
CA THR A 375 11.81 -7.75 3.44
C THR A 375 12.01 -8.09 1.96
N PRO A 376 11.19 -7.52 1.06
CA PRO A 376 11.25 -7.84 -0.35
C PRO A 376 12.51 -7.36 -1.07
N ALA A 377 12.90 -8.08 -2.11
CA ALA A 377 13.92 -7.69 -3.07
C ALA A 377 13.43 -8.02 -4.48
N CYS A 378 13.75 -7.18 -5.45
CA CYS A 378 13.47 -7.47 -6.84
C CYS A 378 14.56 -6.96 -7.76
N THR A 379 14.89 -7.76 -8.78
CA THR A 379 15.86 -7.41 -9.81
C THR A 379 15.32 -7.75 -11.20
N ALA A 380 15.58 -6.88 -12.17
CA ALA A 380 15.27 -7.14 -13.57
C ALA A 380 16.48 -7.80 -14.26
N LYS A 381 16.22 -8.81 -15.08
CA LYS A 381 17.23 -9.41 -15.93
C LYS A 381 17.74 -8.39 -16.94
N ALA A 382 19.05 -8.40 -17.20
CA ALA A 382 19.68 -7.51 -18.19
C ALA A 382 18.96 -7.59 -19.55
N GLY A 383 18.64 -6.43 -20.12
CA GLY A 383 17.88 -6.32 -21.37
C GLY A 383 16.36 -6.27 -21.21
N SER A 384 15.83 -6.44 -20.00
CA SER A 384 14.41 -6.18 -19.72
C SER A 384 14.11 -4.69 -19.91
N PRO A 385 13.06 -4.31 -20.67
CA PRO A 385 12.69 -2.91 -20.85
C PRO A 385 12.17 -2.25 -19.58
N SER A 386 11.63 -3.02 -18.64
CA SER A 386 11.11 -2.52 -17.37
C SER A 386 12.10 -2.64 -16.20
N THR A 387 11.95 -1.71 -15.26
CA THR A 387 12.54 -1.83 -13.92
C THR A 387 11.63 -2.66 -13.02
N CYS A 388 12.22 -3.25 -11.97
CA CYS A 388 11.46 -3.89 -10.92
C CYS A 388 11.64 -3.16 -9.59
N ALA A 389 10.53 -2.82 -8.95
CA ALA A 389 10.49 -2.23 -7.63
C ALA A 389 10.14 -3.30 -6.59
N ALA A 390 10.96 -3.43 -5.55
CA ALA A 390 10.63 -4.22 -4.38
C ALA A 390 9.50 -3.54 -3.58
N GLY A 391 8.63 -4.33 -2.98
CA GLY A 391 7.64 -3.85 -2.01
C GLY A 391 8.29 -3.38 -0.70
N SER A 392 7.48 -2.79 0.18
CA SER A 392 7.94 -2.32 1.48
C SER A 392 8.20 -3.49 2.43
N ALA A 393 9.26 -3.38 3.23
CA ALA A 393 9.48 -4.29 4.35
C ALA A 393 8.41 -4.06 5.42
N GLY A 394 7.90 -5.12 6.03
CA GLY A 394 6.81 -5.03 7.00
C GLY A 394 5.97 -6.30 7.10
N PRO A 395 4.86 -6.25 7.86
CA PRO A 395 3.95 -7.38 8.03
C PRO A 395 3.28 -7.76 6.71
N VAL A 396 3.10 -9.06 6.50
CA VAL A 396 2.34 -9.61 5.37
C VAL A 396 0.89 -9.78 5.76
N GLY A 397 0.64 -10.52 6.84
CA GLY A 397 -0.70 -10.75 7.39
C GLY A 397 -1.68 -11.43 6.42
N SER A 398 -2.93 -11.52 6.87
CA SER A 398 -4.05 -12.01 6.07
C SER A 398 -4.59 -10.97 5.09
N GLY A 399 -4.36 -9.67 5.35
CA GLY A 399 -4.68 -8.55 4.46
C GLY A 399 -3.77 -8.49 3.22
N GLY A 400 -2.57 -9.07 3.33
CA GLY A 400 -1.58 -9.15 2.27
C GLY A 400 -0.77 -7.87 2.09
N ALA A 401 0.34 -8.00 1.37
CA ALA A 401 1.25 -6.91 1.05
C ALA A 401 1.80 -7.08 -0.37
N THR A 402 2.31 -5.99 -0.96
CA THR A 402 3.04 -6.04 -2.23
C THR A 402 4.44 -6.59 -2.00
N LEU A 403 4.81 -7.61 -2.76
CA LEU A 403 6.15 -8.20 -2.77
C LEU A 403 7.04 -7.50 -3.81
N ALA A 404 6.54 -7.32 -5.03
CA ALA A 404 7.24 -6.61 -6.09
C ALA A 404 6.27 -6.03 -7.12
N SER A 405 6.72 -5.06 -7.90
CA SER A 405 5.94 -4.50 -8.99
C SER A 405 6.80 -3.87 -10.08
N THR A 406 6.21 -3.73 -11.25
CA THR A 406 6.69 -2.86 -12.33
C THR A 406 5.60 -1.84 -12.62
N PRO A 407 5.89 -0.53 -12.63
CA PRO A 407 4.90 0.48 -12.94
C PRO A 407 4.51 0.43 -14.42
N ASN A 408 3.38 1.05 -14.74
CA ASN A 408 2.97 1.29 -16.11
C ASN A 408 4.01 2.17 -16.81
N GLY A 409 4.18 1.95 -18.11
CA GLY A 409 5.17 2.67 -18.90
C GLY A 409 4.79 2.75 -20.35
N ALA A 410 5.64 3.39 -21.16
CA ALA A 410 5.47 3.38 -22.60
C ALA A 410 5.56 1.93 -23.12
N LEU A 411 6.61 1.21 -22.73
CA LEU A 411 6.81 -0.21 -23.00
C LEU A 411 7.14 -0.92 -21.69
N THR A 412 6.40 -1.97 -21.40
CA THR A 412 6.62 -2.89 -20.29
C THR A 412 6.97 -4.27 -20.80
N GLY A 413 7.76 -4.98 -19.99
CA GLY A 413 8.13 -6.35 -20.26
C GLY A 413 9.47 -6.73 -19.65
N GLY A 414 9.80 -8.01 -19.79
CA GLY A 414 11.07 -8.57 -19.35
C GLY A 414 10.90 -9.77 -18.41
N GLU A 415 12.00 -10.10 -17.75
CA GLU A 415 12.08 -11.21 -16.79
C GLU A 415 12.69 -10.69 -15.49
N PHE A 416 12.08 -11.05 -14.37
CA PHE A 416 12.38 -10.49 -13.06
C PHE A 416 12.56 -11.58 -12.03
N THR A 417 13.55 -11.39 -11.16
CA THR A 417 13.81 -12.23 -9.99
C THR A 417 13.30 -11.50 -8.75
N VAL A 418 12.34 -12.10 -8.07
CA VAL A 418 11.69 -11.58 -6.87
C VAL A 418 12.00 -12.50 -5.69
N ASP A 419 12.54 -11.92 -4.62
CA ASP A 419 12.94 -12.62 -3.39
C ASP A 419 12.39 -11.87 -2.16
N ALA A 420 12.42 -12.51 -0.99
CA ALA A 420 12.21 -11.83 0.29
C ALA A 420 12.86 -12.57 1.45
N GLY A 421 13.40 -11.83 2.42
CA GLY A 421 13.63 -12.37 3.77
C GLY A 421 12.30 -12.48 4.51
N LEU A 422 12.05 -13.59 5.21
CA LEU A 422 10.87 -13.81 6.04
C LEU A 422 11.25 -13.81 7.51
N SER A 423 10.39 -13.24 8.35
CA SER A 423 10.53 -13.24 9.81
C SER A 423 9.17 -13.42 10.47
N LEU A 424 8.94 -14.56 11.12
CA LEU A 424 7.77 -14.84 11.94
C LEU A 424 8.10 -14.53 13.39
N ASP A 425 7.39 -13.58 14.00
CA ASP A 425 7.52 -13.30 15.43
C ASP A 425 6.75 -14.34 16.27
N VAL A 426 7.48 -15.20 16.95
CA VAL A 426 6.93 -16.31 17.76
C VAL A 426 6.80 -15.86 19.22
N PRO A 427 5.59 -15.87 19.81
CA PRO A 427 5.41 -15.54 21.22
C PRO A 427 6.20 -16.46 22.15
N ALA A 428 6.74 -15.91 23.24
CA ALA A 428 7.66 -16.62 24.15
C ALA A 428 7.12 -17.95 24.69
N PHE A 429 5.83 -18.02 25.01
CA PHE A 429 5.22 -19.21 25.59
C PHE A 429 4.38 -20.01 24.58
N THR A 430 4.69 -19.89 23.29
CA THR A 430 4.11 -20.74 22.25
C THR A 430 4.47 -22.20 22.54
N ALA A 431 3.48 -23.10 22.58
CA ALA A 431 3.76 -24.49 22.93
C ALA A 431 4.73 -25.13 21.93
N PRO A 432 5.73 -25.92 22.38
CA PRO A 432 6.68 -26.56 21.47
C PRO A 432 5.98 -27.43 20.42
N GLY A 433 6.38 -27.29 19.16
CA GLY A 433 5.79 -28.03 18.04
C GLY A 433 6.02 -27.33 16.70
N ALA A 434 5.66 -28.02 15.60
CA ALA A 434 5.68 -27.42 14.27
C ALA A 434 4.41 -26.58 14.06
N TYR A 435 4.58 -25.36 13.56
CA TYR A 435 3.49 -24.48 13.17
C TYR A 435 3.60 -24.20 11.67
N ALA A 436 2.50 -24.32 10.95
CA ALA A 436 2.47 -24.15 9.51
C ALA A 436 1.38 -23.16 9.10
N GLY A 437 1.74 -22.23 8.21
CA GLY A 437 0.83 -21.30 7.55
C GLY A 437 1.07 -21.34 6.04
N VAL A 438 0.09 -20.92 5.26
CA VAL A 438 0.16 -20.92 3.78
C VAL A 438 0.31 -19.49 3.29
N LEU A 439 1.45 -19.18 2.66
CA LEU A 439 1.67 -17.94 1.93
C LEU A 439 1.16 -18.09 0.50
N THR A 440 0.12 -17.36 0.15
CA THR A 440 -0.44 -17.32 -1.22
C THR A 440 0.07 -16.10 -1.94
N LEU A 441 0.71 -16.29 -3.09
CA LEU A 441 1.17 -15.22 -3.98
C LEU A 441 0.18 -15.01 -5.14
N THR A 442 -0.04 -13.78 -5.55
CA THR A 442 -0.96 -13.41 -6.63
C THR A 442 -0.29 -12.39 -7.55
N LEU A 443 -0.21 -12.74 -8.84
CA LEU A 443 0.29 -11.88 -9.91
C LEU A 443 -0.89 -11.25 -10.66
N SER A 444 -0.83 -9.94 -10.91
CA SER A 444 -1.84 -9.17 -11.64
C SER A 444 -1.24 -8.14 -12.58
#